data_AF-A0A971SRI0-F1
#
_entry.id   AF-A0A971SRI0-F1
#
_cell.length_a   1.000
_cell.length_b   1.000
_cell.length_c   1.000
_cell.angle_alpha   90.00
_cell.angle_beta   90.00
_cell.angle_gamma   90.00
#
_symmetry.space_group_name_H-M   'P 1'
#
loop_
_entity.id
_entity.type
_entity.pdbx_description
1 polymer ?
#
loop_
_entity_poly.entity_id
_entity_poly.type
_entity_poly.pdbx_seq_one_letter_code
_entity_poly.pdbx_strand_id
1 'polypeptide(L)'
;DIRKFNLMFKTHQGVTEDNSTEVYLRPETAQGIFVNFKNIQRTTRRKIPFGVCQIGKSFRNEITPGNFIFRIREFEQMELEFFCEPGTDLEWFEYWRSYCHDWLLSLGMKDDNLRLRDHEKEELSFYSKATTDFEYMFPFGWGELWGVADRTDYDLTQHQKISGQDMDYFDQERNEHYIPYVVEPSLGADRVTLAFIVEAYDEEVVDAEKNDTRVVMHFHPALAPIKCAVLPLSKKLAEPAVKLYHGLQKHFMVEYDESGSIGKRYRRFDEIGTPFCVTYDFESENDGCVTIRERDSMEQERIKIEDLAEYIDKRIAF
;
A
#
# COMPACT_ATOMS: atom_id res chain seq x y z
N ASP A 1 35.10 -16.80 -13.55
CA ASP A 1 35.10 -15.52 -12.81
C ASP A 1 33.69 -15.04 -12.51
N ILE A 2 33.36 -14.91 -11.23
CA ILE A 2 32.13 -14.26 -10.78
C ILE A 2 32.36 -12.75 -10.87
N ARG A 3 31.72 -12.08 -11.85
CA ARG A 3 31.78 -10.62 -11.99
C ARG A 3 30.83 -9.97 -10.99
N LYS A 4 31.29 -8.95 -10.26
CA LYS A 4 30.41 -8.11 -9.43
C LYS A 4 29.55 -7.25 -10.35
N PHE A 5 28.24 -7.42 -10.29
CA PHE A 5 27.29 -6.61 -11.05
C PHE A 5 26.71 -5.51 -10.14
N ASN A 6 26.83 -4.25 -10.57
CA ASN A 6 26.15 -3.14 -9.90
C ASN A 6 24.67 -3.13 -10.34
N LEU A 7 23.77 -3.12 -9.36
CA LEU A 7 22.34 -3.11 -9.59
C LEU A 7 21.76 -1.69 -9.76
N MET A 8 22.56 -0.63 -9.65
CA MET A 8 22.07 0.74 -9.90
C MET A 8 22.09 1.06 -11.40
N PHE A 9 21.05 1.73 -11.88
CA PHE A 9 21.06 2.32 -13.22
C PHE A 9 21.92 3.58 -13.23
N LYS A 10 22.89 3.59 -14.12
CA LYS A 10 23.82 4.69 -14.32
C LYS A 10 23.39 5.53 -15.53
N THR A 11 23.43 6.85 -15.40
CA THR A 11 23.21 7.81 -16.48
C THR A 11 24.12 9.02 -16.30
N HIS A 12 24.02 10.01 -17.19
CA HIS A 12 24.81 11.24 -17.08
C HIS A 12 23.94 12.49 -17.22
N GLN A 13 24.20 13.49 -16.39
CA GLN A 13 23.57 14.80 -16.42
C GLN A 13 24.47 15.79 -17.20
N GLY A 14 24.02 16.25 -18.36
CA GLY A 14 24.75 17.18 -19.21
C GLY A 14 24.27 17.12 -20.66
N VAL A 15 24.65 18.12 -21.47
CA VAL A 15 24.23 18.21 -22.89
C VAL A 15 25.08 17.30 -23.79
N THR A 16 26.35 17.11 -23.46
CA THR A 16 27.33 16.32 -24.22
C THR A 16 28.03 15.34 -23.28
N GLU A 17 28.30 14.11 -23.75
CA GLU A 17 28.95 13.06 -22.93
C GLU A 17 30.27 13.53 -22.29
N ASP A 18 31.07 14.32 -23.01
CA ASP A 18 32.37 14.82 -22.56
C ASP A 18 32.33 15.82 -21.38
N ASN A 19 31.17 16.45 -21.12
CA ASN A 19 30.96 17.39 -20.01
C ASN A 19 29.84 16.92 -19.07
N SER A 20 29.55 15.61 -19.08
CA SER A 20 28.41 15.05 -18.35
C SER A 20 28.82 14.56 -16.96
N THR A 21 28.01 14.90 -15.95
CA THR A 21 28.21 14.43 -14.57
C THR A 21 27.55 13.05 -14.44
N GLU A 22 28.30 12.05 -14.01
CA GLU A 22 27.73 10.72 -13.74
C GLU A 22 26.71 10.81 -12.59
N VAL A 23 25.51 10.28 -12.81
CA VAL A 23 24.43 10.23 -11.83
C VAL A 23 23.73 8.87 -11.89
N TYR A 24 22.96 8.56 -10.84
CA TYR A 24 22.29 7.27 -10.70
C TYR A 24 20.79 7.48 -10.52
N LEU A 25 20.00 6.56 -11.08
CA LEU A 25 18.61 6.42 -10.63
C LEU A 25 18.65 5.74 -9.26
N ARG A 26 17.95 6.34 -8.29
CA ARG A 26 17.97 5.85 -6.91
C ARG A 26 17.43 4.41 -6.81
N PRO A 27 18.13 3.50 -6.11
CA PRO A 27 17.67 2.12 -5.93
C PRO A 27 16.69 1.93 -4.76
N GLU A 28 16.52 2.99 -3.96
CA GLU A 28 15.65 3.12 -2.79
C GLU A 28 15.26 4.60 -2.61
N THR A 29 14.31 4.88 -1.73
CA THR A 29 13.81 6.25 -1.52
C THR A 29 14.40 6.91 -0.25
N ALA A 30 14.86 6.10 0.71
CA ALA A 30 15.47 6.44 2.00
C ALA A 30 16.56 7.53 1.92
N GLN A 31 17.47 7.43 0.95
CA GLN A 31 18.59 8.37 0.82
C GLN A 31 18.15 9.83 0.69
N GLY A 32 17.01 10.09 0.05
CA GLY A 32 16.44 11.43 -0.07
C GLY A 32 16.01 12.03 1.27
N ILE A 33 15.58 11.18 2.21
CA ILE A 33 15.20 11.56 3.57
C ILE A 33 16.46 11.90 4.38
N PHE A 34 17.49 11.04 4.34
CA PHE A 34 18.72 11.25 5.11
C PHE A 34 19.45 12.54 4.73
N VAL A 35 19.62 12.83 3.43
CA VAL A 35 20.28 14.08 2.99
C VAL A 35 19.50 15.34 3.41
N ASN A 36 18.19 15.20 3.68
CA ASN A 36 17.32 16.30 4.10
C ASN A 36 17.00 16.30 5.60
N PHE A 37 17.58 15.40 6.40
CA PHE A 37 17.25 15.23 7.82
C PHE A 37 17.21 16.57 8.58
N LYS A 38 18.29 17.35 8.55
CA LYS A 38 18.37 18.67 9.24
C LYS A 38 17.36 19.68 8.71
N ASN A 39 17.11 19.68 7.40
CA ASN A 39 16.14 20.58 6.79
C ASN A 39 14.71 20.25 7.26
N ILE A 40 14.35 18.97 7.25
CA ILE A 40 13.04 18.48 7.69
C ILE A 40 12.86 18.76 9.18
N GLN A 41 13.81 18.33 10.01
CA GLN A 41 13.76 18.49 11.47
C GLN A 41 13.59 19.97 11.85
N ARG A 42 14.39 20.87 11.26
CA ARG A 42 14.36 22.31 11.57
C ARG A 42 13.07 22.99 11.11
N THR A 43 12.63 22.71 9.89
CA THR A 43 11.44 23.38 9.31
C THR A 43 10.15 22.95 9.97
N THR A 44 10.06 21.68 10.37
CA THR A 44 8.89 21.11 11.06
C THR A 44 8.97 21.24 12.58
N ARG A 45 10.12 21.69 13.12
CA ARG A 45 10.40 21.81 14.56
C ARG A 45 10.15 20.52 15.34
N ARG A 46 10.39 19.37 14.71
CA ARG A 46 10.21 18.06 15.34
C ARG A 46 11.32 17.82 16.36
N LYS A 47 10.93 17.27 17.52
CA LYS A 47 11.84 16.66 18.49
C LYS A 47 11.96 15.17 18.19
N ILE A 48 13.06 14.56 18.60
CA ILE A 48 13.20 13.10 18.58
C ILE A 48 12.30 12.51 19.68
N PRO A 49 11.59 11.40 19.42
CA PRO A 49 11.54 10.65 18.17
C PRO A 49 10.55 11.24 17.14
N PHE A 50 10.85 11.09 15.85
CA PHE A 50 9.92 11.41 14.76
C PHE A 50 10.19 10.59 13.51
N GLY A 51 9.15 10.40 12.69
CA GLY A 51 9.23 9.70 11.41
C GLY A 51 9.15 10.63 10.20
N VAL A 52 9.78 10.22 9.11
CA VAL A 52 9.58 10.81 7.78
C VAL A 52 9.20 9.71 6.81
N CYS A 53 7.99 9.81 6.23
CA CYS A 53 7.53 8.85 5.23
C CYS A 53 7.76 9.39 3.82
N GLN A 54 8.09 8.50 2.90
CA GLN A 54 8.15 8.82 1.47
C GLN A 54 7.58 7.68 0.65
N ILE A 55 6.77 8.04 -0.35
CA ILE A 55 6.33 7.13 -1.40
C ILE A 55 6.96 7.58 -2.69
N GLY A 56 7.55 6.65 -3.44
CA GLY A 56 7.99 6.97 -4.78
C GLY A 56 8.75 5.86 -5.47
N LYS A 57 9.15 6.17 -6.71
CA LYS A 57 9.83 5.24 -7.60
C LYS A 57 11.27 4.96 -7.18
N SER A 58 11.66 3.71 -7.36
CA SER A 58 13.01 3.18 -7.21
C SER A 58 13.36 2.28 -8.39
N PHE A 59 14.65 2.16 -8.67
CA PHE A 59 15.13 1.47 -9.86
C PHE A 59 16.25 0.48 -9.52
N ARG A 60 16.06 -0.79 -9.86
CA ARG A 60 17.08 -1.84 -9.70
C ARG A 60 17.32 -2.52 -11.04
N ASN A 61 18.56 -2.58 -11.49
CA ASN A 61 19.00 -3.19 -12.74
C ASN A 61 19.02 -4.71 -12.63
N GLU A 62 17.84 -5.26 -12.36
CA GLU A 62 17.59 -6.68 -12.15
C GLU A 62 18.04 -7.51 -13.36
N ILE A 63 18.78 -8.58 -13.11
CA ILE A 63 19.40 -9.42 -14.13
C ILE A 63 18.34 -10.31 -14.76
N THR A 64 17.45 -10.87 -13.93
CA THR A 64 16.38 -11.76 -14.39
C THR A 64 15.04 -11.32 -13.77
N PRO A 65 14.32 -10.41 -14.44
CA PRO A 65 12.94 -10.10 -14.12
C PRO A 65 12.08 -11.37 -14.14
N GLY A 66 11.03 -11.44 -13.32
CA GLY A 66 10.22 -12.64 -13.19
C GLY A 66 9.03 -12.47 -12.25
N ASN A 67 8.13 -13.46 -12.26
CA ASN A 67 6.92 -13.51 -11.43
C ASN A 67 6.09 -12.21 -11.53
N PHE A 68 5.82 -11.77 -12.76
CA PHE A 68 5.02 -10.59 -13.06
C PHE A 68 5.58 -9.31 -12.39
N ILE A 69 4.83 -8.66 -11.49
CA ILE A 69 5.25 -7.42 -10.80
C ILE A 69 6.20 -7.67 -9.62
N PHE A 70 6.48 -8.93 -9.26
CA PHE A 70 7.30 -9.24 -8.09
C PHE A 70 8.79 -8.91 -8.27
N ARG A 71 9.34 -9.12 -9.47
CA ARG A 71 10.72 -8.75 -9.84
C ARG A 71 10.73 -7.92 -11.12
N ILE A 72 10.73 -6.60 -10.95
CA ILE A 72 10.75 -5.59 -12.00
C ILE A 72 11.90 -4.60 -11.79
N ARG A 73 12.19 -3.77 -12.80
CA ARG A 73 13.32 -2.82 -12.80
C ARG A 73 12.98 -1.43 -12.31
N GLU A 74 11.70 -1.06 -12.36
CA GLU A 74 11.13 0.16 -11.83
C GLU A 74 9.94 -0.27 -10.97
N PHE A 75 9.87 0.18 -9.73
CA PHE A 75 8.82 -0.14 -8.76
C PHE A 75 8.64 1.03 -7.81
N GLU A 76 7.55 1.04 -7.05
CA GLU A 76 7.28 2.02 -6.01
C GLU A 76 7.49 1.42 -4.62
N GLN A 77 8.05 2.23 -3.73
CA GLN A 77 8.22 1.87 -2.32
C GLN A 77 7.48 2.86 -1.43
N MET A 78 7.03 2.37 -0.29
CA MET A 78 6.53 3.14 0.84
C MET A 78 7.52 2.94 1.98
N GLU A 79 8.36 3.94 2.22
CA GLU A 79 9.41 3.88 3.24
C GLU A 79 9.14 4.90 4.34
N LEU A 80 9.49 4.53 5.57
CA LEU A 80 9.49 5.39 6.74
C LEU A 80 10.88 5.34 7.36
N GLU A 81 11.52 6.50 7.51
CA GLU A 81 12.70 6.64 8.37
C GLU A 81 12.27 7.18 9.73
N PHE A 82 12.31 6.34 10.75
CA PHE A 82 11.98 6.71 12.11
C PHE A 82 13.23 7.03 12.92
N PHE A 83 13.45 8.30 13.19
CA PHE A 83 14.60 8.80 13.95
C PHE A 83 14.30 8.72 15.45
N CYS A 84 15.13 7.99 16.18
CA CYS A 84 14.99 7.74 17.62
C CYS A 84 16.29 8.01 18.39
N GLU A 85 16.18 8.05 19.72
CA GLU A 85 17.35 8.21 20.59
C GLU A 85 18.17 6.90 20.62
N PRO A 86 19.51 6.95 20.52
CA PRO A 86 20.36 5.77 20.69
C PRO A 86 20.06 5.03 22.00
N GLY A 87 19.86 3.72 21.93
CA GLY A 87 19.50 2.88 23.07
C GLY A 87 18.00 2.66 23.24
N THR A 88 17.15 3.42 22.54
CA THR A 88 15.68 3.17 22.46
C THR A 88 15.27 2.45 21.18
N ASP A 89 16.20 2.27 20.25
CA ASP A 89 16.01 1.71 18.90
C ASP A 89 15.28 0.36 18.88
N LEU A 90 15.66 -0.60 19.73
CA LEU A 90 15.00 -1.91 19.78
C LEU A 90 13.54 -1.85 20.26
N GLU A 91 13.18 -0.90 21.12
CA GLU A 91 11.78 -0.70 21.53
C GLU A 91 10.95 -0.18 20.36
N TRP A 92 11.51 0.75 19.59
CA TRP A 92 10.87 1.27 18.38
C TRP A 92 10.82 0.25 17.25
N PHE A 93 11.85 -0.59 17.11
CA PHE A 93 11.86 -1.71 16.20
C PHE A 93 10.69 -2.66 16.46
N GLU A 94 10.49 -3.07 17.72
CA GLU A 94 9.38 -3.94 18.09
C GLU A 94 8.02 -3.26 17.84
N TYR A 95 7.89 -1.99 18.21
CA TYR A 95 6.68 -1.21 17.94
C TYR A 95 6.33 -1.19 16.46
N TRP A 96 7.29 -0.86 15.59
CA TRP A 96 7.04 -0.78 14.15
C TRP A 96 6.78 -2.16 13.55
N ARG A 97 7.47 -3.21 14.04
CA ARG A 97 7.19 -4.59 13.65
C ARG A 97 5.74 -4.98 13.96
N SER A 98 5.26 -4.73 15.18
CA SER A 98 3.86 -5.01 15.54
C SER A 98 2.88 -4.17 14.72
N TYR A 99 3.15 -2.87 14.57
CA TYR A 99 2.31 -1.97 13.78
C TYR A 99 2.17 -2.43 12.33
N CYS A 100 3.27 -2.82 11.68
CA CYS A 100 3.27 -3.30 10.30
C CYS A 100 2.47 -4.61 10.15
N HIS A 101 2.59 -5.53 11.12
CA HIS A 101 1.81 -6.77 11.17
C HIS A 101 0.31 -6.48 11.31
N ASP A 102 -0.07 -5.70 12.32
CA ASP A 102 -1.45 -5.34 12.60
C ASP A 102 -2.09 -4.57 11.43
N TRP A 103 -1.32 -3.71 10.76
CA TRP A 103 -1.79 -2.99 9.58
C TRP A 103 -2.18 -3.93 8.43
N LEU A 104 -1.34 -4.93 8.13
CA LEU A 104 -1.64 -5.93 7.09
C LEU A 104 -2.90 -6.74 7.46
N LEU A 105 -3.01 -7.19 8.71
CA LEU A 105 -4.18 -7.93 9.19
C LEU A 105 -5.46 -7.09 9.17
N SER A 106 -5.37 -5.81 9.56
CA SER A 106 -6.52 -4.88 9.54
C SER A 106 -7.08 -4.64 8.13
N LEU A 107 -6.28 -4.90 7.09
CA LEU A 107 -6.66 -4.80 5.68
C LEU A 107 -7.04 -6.15 5.06
N GLY A 108 -7.25 -7.18 5.87
CA GLY A 108 -7.77 -8.49 5.44
C GLY A 108 -6.71 -9.51 5.05
N MET A 109 -5.42 -9.24 5.27
CA MET A 109 -4.38 -10.28 5.12
C MET A 109 -4.56 -11.35 6.18
N LYS A 110 -4.45 -12.63 5.80
CA LYS A 110 -4.57 -13.75 6.75
C LYS A 110 -3.22 -14.11 7.32
N ASP A 111 -3.17 -14.33 8.63
CA ASP A 111 -1.93 -14.70 9.33
C ASP A 111 -1.34 -16.02 8.78
N ASP A 112 -2.18 -16.97 8.35
CA ASP A 112 -1.74 -18.22 7.72
C ASP A 112 -0.89 -18.02 6.45
N ASN A 113 -1.08 -16.88 5.77
CA ASN A 113 -0.35 -16.50 4.55
C ASN A 113 0.80 -15.53 4.83
N LEU A 114 0.99 -15.08 6.07
CA LEU A 114 1.97 -14.07 6.46
C LEU A 114 2.96 -14.67 7.48
N ARG A 115 4.26 -14.44 7.29
CA ARG A 115 5.25 -14.80 8.30
C ARG A 115 6.27 -13.69 8.50
N LEU A 116 6.71 -13.54 9.74
CA LEU A 116 7.79 -12.63 10.12
C LEU A 116 9.07 -13.45 10.28
N ARG A 117 10.07 -13.14 9.45
CA ARG A 117 11.35 -13.83 9.42
C ARG A 117 12.45 -12.87 9.89
N ASP A 118 12.91 -13.08 11.12
CA ASP A 118 14.09 -12.37 11.62
C ASP A 118 15.34 -12.85 10.87
N HIS A 119 16.20 -11.91 10.50
CA HIS A 119 17.47 -12.22 9.83
C HIS A 119 18.46 -12.86 10.79
N GLU A 120 19.15 -13.90 10.32
CA GLU A 120 20.30 -14.44 11.03
C GLU A 120 21.48 -13.47 10.97
N LYS A 121 22.46 -13.62 11.87
CA LYS A 121 23.60 -12.69 11.95
C LYS A 121 24.39 -12.55 10.65
N GLU A 122 24.45 -13.62 9.85
CA GLU A 122 25.14 -13.66 8.56
C GLU A 122 24.34 -12.98 7.43
N GLU A 123 23.03 -12.79 7.62
CA GLU A 123 22.13 -12.15 6.66
C GLU A 123 21.98 -10.65 6.92
N LEU A 124 22.20 -10.21 8.17
CA LEU A 124 22.16 -8.82 8.55
C LEU A 124 23.12 -7.98 7.70
N SER A 125 22.61 -6.85 7.20
CA SER A 125 23.47 -5.81 6.66
C SER A 125 24.47 -5.37 7.73
N PHE A 126 25.70 -5.06 7.32
CA PHE A 126 26.81 -4.76 8.25
C PHE A 126 26.57 -3.57 9.20
N TYR A 127 25.56 -2.74 8.91
CA TYR A 127 25.13 -1.59 9.69
C TYR A 127 23.82 -1.83 10.47
N SER A 128 23.19 -2.99 10.30
CA SER A 128 21.91 -3.29 10.92
C SER A 128 22.08 -4.09 12.20
N LYS A 129 21.35 -3.69 13.24
CA LYS A 129 21.32 -4.36 14.55
C LYS A 129 20.26 -5.45 14.61
N ALA A 130 19.14 -5.27 13.92
CA ALA A 130 18.05 -6.23 13.78
C ALA A 130 17.27 -5.95 12.49
N THR A 131 16.81 -7.00 11.82
CA THR A 131 15.93 -6.91 10.65
C THR A 131 14.91 -8.03 10.68
N THR A 132 13.65 -7.71 10.40
CA THR A 132 12.56 -8.67 10.17
C THR A 132 11.99 -8.46 8.78
N ASP A 133 11.96 -9.52 7.96
CA ASP A 133 11.21 -9.53 6.71
C ASP A 133 9.80 -10.07 6.95
N PHE A 134 8.81 -9.36 6.45
CA PHE A 134 7.43 -9.81 6.31
C PHE A 134 7.32 -10.50 4.96
N GLU A 135 7.08 -11.81 4.99
CA GLU A 135 6.95 -12.62 3.79
C GLU A 135 5.51 -13.11 3.64
N TYR A 136 5.01 -13.05 2.41
CA TYR A 136 3.67 -13.51 2.04
C TYR A 136 3.74 -14.77 1.18
N MET A 137 2.79 -15.68 1.39
CA MET A 137 2.64 -16.91 0.60
C MET A 137 1.92 -16.60 -0.73
N PHE A 138 2.69 -16.30 -1.77
CA PHE A 138 2.15 -16.18 -3.13
C PHE A 138 1.89 -17.56 -3.76
N PRO A 139 1.14 -17.64 -4.88
CA PRO A 139 0.97 -18.89 -5.62
C PRO A 139 2.29 -19.50 -6.13
N PHE A 140 3.36 -18.69 -6.19
CA PHE A 140 4.72 -19.09 -6.54
C PHE A 140 5.64 -19.32 -5.33
N GLY A 141 5.10 -19.28 -4.10
CA GLY A 141 5.83 -19.49 -2.85
C GLY A 141 6.04 -18.21 -2.02
N TRP A 142 6.81 -18.35 -0.93
CA TRP A 142 7.11 -17.24 -0.02
C TRP A 142 7.91 -16.12 -0.71
N GLY A 143 7.47 -14.88 -0.50
CA GLY A 143 8.15 -13.69 -1.01
C GLY A 143 8.05 -12.51 -0.06
N GLU A 144 9.13 -11.75 0.08
CA GLU A 144 9.24 -10.57 0.94
C GLU A 144 8.37 -9.40 0.43
N LEU A 145 7.61 -8.79 1.35
CA LEU A 145 6.75 -7.62 1.15
C LEU A 145 7.32 -6.36 1.78
N TRP A 146 7.72 -6.49 3.06
CA TRP A 146 8.05 -5.39 3.95
C TRP A 146 9.26 -5.80 4.78
N GLY A 147 10.32 -4.99 4.77
CA GLY A 147 11.41 -5.11 5.74
C GLY A 147 11.26 -4.09 6.85
N VAL A 148 11.43 -4.50 8.11
CA VAL A 148 11.64 -3.57 9.24
C VAL A 148 13.07 -3.75 9.71
N ALA A 149 13.88 -2.70 9.67
CA ALA A 149 15.30 -2.76 10.02
C ALA A 149 15.68 -1.68 11.04
N ASP A 150 16.47 -2.04 12.04
CA ASP A 150 17.22 -1.09 12.86
C ASP A 150 18.61 -0.88 12.23
N ARG A 151 18.87 0.34 11.75
CA ARG A 151 20.05 0.74 11.00
C ARG A 151 21.04 1.55 11.84
N THR A 152 20.76 1.74 13.14
CA THR A 152 21.57 2.54 14.05
C THR A 152 21.81 3.96 13.52
N ASP A 153 22.99 4.56 13.73
CA ASP A 153 23.36 5.90 13.25
C ASP A 153 24.07 5.90 11.89
N TYR A 154 24.13 4.74 11.22
CA TYR A 154 25.01 4.53 10.08
C TYR A 154 24.76 5.53 8.95
N ASP A 155 23.50 5.68 8.53
CA ASP A 155 23.13 6.48 7.36
C ASP A 155 23.48 7.96 7.53
N LEU A 156 23.10 8.54 8.67
CA LEU A 156 23.41 9.94 8.98
C LEU A 156 24.91 10.14 9.16
N THR A 157 25.61 9.18 9.79
CA THR A 157 27.07 9.24 9.97
C THR A 157 27.81 9.20 8.64
N GLN A 158 27.39 8.37 7.68
CA GLN A 158 28.01 8.34 6.35
C GLN A 158 27.79 9.66 5.59
N HIS A 159 26.56 10.19 5.61
CA HIS A 159 26.28 11.47 4.96
C HIS A 159 27.05 12.62 5.59
N GLN A 160 27.14 12.68 6.92
CA GLN A 160 27.97 13.66 7.64
C GLN A 160 29.44 13.56 7.23
N LYS A 161 30.01 12.35 7.23
CA LYS A 161 31.42 12.11 6.90
C LYS A 161 31.77 12.52 5.47
N ILE A 162 30.91 12.23 4.50
CA ILE A 162 31.19 12.49 3.08
C ILE A 162 30.89 13.95 2.70
N SER A 163 29.82 14.54 3.24
CA SER A 163 29.42 15.92 2.93
C SER A 163 30.11 16.99 3.77
N GLY A 164 30.59 16.64 4.97
CA GLY A 164 31.08 17.57 5.98
C GLY A 164 29.99 18.41 6.65
N GLN A 165 28.71 18.15 6.39
CA GLN A 165 27.59 18.81 7.05
C GLN A 165 27.23 18.10 8.35
N ASP A 166 27.06 18.86 9.42
CA ASP A 166 26.67 18.36 10.74
C ASP A 166 25.23 17.81 10.75
N MET A 167 25.10 16.55 11.12
CA MET A 167 23.85 15.80 11.27
C MET A 167 23.47 15.59 12.75
N ASP A 168 24.23 16.14 13.71
CA ASP A 168 23.91 16.00 15.13
C ASP A 168 22.56 16.63 15.48
N TYR A 169 21.78 15.93 16.29
CA TYR A 169 20.60 16.46 16.95
C TYR A 169 21.00 17.02 18.32
N PHE A 170 20.54 18.23 18.64
CA PHE A 170 20.72 18.84 19.96
C PHE A 170 19.46 18.63 20.79
N ASP A 171 19.55 17.81 21.82
CA ASP A 171 18.51 17.65 22.83
C ASP A 171 18.66 18.77 23.88
N GLN A 172 17.69 19.68 23.91
CA GLN A 172 17.68 20.81 24.84
C GLN A 172 17.38 20.41 26.29
N GLU A 173 16.67 19.30 26.51
CA GLU A 173 16.28 18.84 27.84
C GLU A 173 17.47 18.17 28.53
N ARG A 174 18.28 17.45 27.75
CA ARG A 174 19.50 16.79 28.24
C ARG A 174 20.76 17.64 28.07
N ASN A 175 20.69 18.68 27.23
CA ASN A 175 21.82 19.51 26.81
C ASN A 175 22.96 18.67 26.20
N GLU A 176 22.60 17.74 25.31
CA GLU A 176 23.50 16.78 24.66
C GLU A 176 23.35 16.82 23.14
N HIS A 177 24.44 16.52 22.43
CA HIS A 177 24.45 16.31 20.99
C HIS A 177 24.65 14.83 20.67
N TYR A 178 23.87 14.28 19.76
CA TYR A 178 24.04 12.92 19.26
C TYR A 178 23.48 12.76 17.85
N ILE A 179 23.93 11.73 17.13
CA ILE A 179 23.33 11.33 15.86
C ILE A 179 22.18 10.36 16.17
N PRO A 180 20.94 10.65 15.76
CA PRO A 180 19.81 9.75 16.00
C PRO A 180 19.99 8.39 15.33
N TYR A 181 19.44 7.36 15.96
CA TYR A 181 19.33 6.04 15.33
C TYR A 181 18.11 5.98 14.43
N VAL A 182 18.13 5.09 13.42
CA VAL A 182 17.07 4.95 12.43
C VAL A 182 16.47 3.56 12.48
N VAL A 183 15.15 3.50 12.67
CA VAL A 183 14.32 2.31 12.41
C VAL A 183 13.56 2.55 11.10
N GLU A 184 13.70 1.63 10.16
CA GLU A 184 13.17 1.72 8.81
C GLU A 184 12.17 0.60 8.52
N PRO A 185 10.86 0.91 8.44
CA PRO A 185 9.91 0.10 7.70
C PRO A 185 9.94 0.46 6.20
N SER A 186 10.36 -0.49 5.36
CA SER A 186 10.40 -0.36 3.89
C SER A 186 9.48 -1.38 3.21
N LEU A 187 8.37 -0.91 2.65
CA LEU A 187 7.34 -1.72 1.98
C LEU A 187 7.42 -1.57 0.45
N GLY A 188 7.42 -2.69 -0.28
CA GLY A 188 7.25 -2.68 -1.72
C GLY A 188 5.77 -2.49 -2.12
N ALA A 189 5.40 -1.32 -2.65
CA ALA A 189 4.01 -0.96 -2.96
C ALA A 189 3.39 -1.91 -4.01
N ASP A 190 4.14 -2.25 -5.06
CA ASP A 190 3.71 -3.19 -6.09
C ASP A 190 3.50 -4.61 -5.52
N ARG A 191 4.39 -5.04 -4.62
CA ARG A 191 4.33 -6.38 -4.04
C ARG A 191 3.18 -6.53 -3.07
N VAL A 192 2.94 -5.53 -2.21
CA VAL A 192 1.80 -5.57 -1.29
C VAL A 192 0.47 -5.47 -2.06
N THR A 193 0.44 -4.73 -3.18
CA THR A 193 -0.71 -4.73 -4.08
C THR A 193 -0.97 -6.12 -4.66
N LEU A 194 0.07 -6.82 -5.12
CA LEU A 194 -0.07 -8.21 -5.58
C LEU A 194 -0.57 -9.12 -4.46
N ALA A 195 -0.05 -8.97 -3.25
CA ALA A 195 -0.47 -9.77 -2.10
C ALA A 195 -1.96 -9.58 -1.79
N PHE A 196 -2.46 -8.34 -1.76
CA PHE A 196 -3.88 -8.07 -1.57
C PHE A 196 -4.75 -8.62 -2.70
N ILE A 197 -4.27 -8.60 -3.95
CA ILE A 197 -4.98 -9.24 -5.08
C ILE A 197 -5.06 -10.75 -4.88
N VAL A 198 -3.96 -11.39 -4.50
CA VAL A 198 -3.95 -12.85 -4.26
C VAL A 198 -4.83 -13.21 -3.07
N GLU A 199 -4.75 -12.47 -1.97
CA GLU A 199 -5.52 -12.74 -0.75
C GLU A 199 -7.02 -12.55 -0.96
N ALA A 200 -7.42 -11.60 -1.81
CA ALA A 200 -8.81 -11.32 -2.12
C ALA A 200 -9.45 -12.31 -3.11
N TYR A 201 -8.68 -12.99 -3.95
CA TYR A 201 -9.22 -13.85 -5.00
C TYR A 201 -9.91 -15.09 -4.44
N ASP A 202 -11.17 -15.31 -4.81
CA ASP A 202 -11.89 -16.55 -4.50
C ASP A 202 -12.79 -17.00 -5.66
N GLU A 203 -13.00 -18.32 -5.73
CA GLU A 203 -13.92 -19.00 -6.64
C GLU A 203 -14.98 -19.75 -5.82
N GLU A 204 -16.14 -19.12 -5.64
CA GLU A 204 -17.21 -19.65 -4.81
C GLU A 204 -18.23 -20.45 -5.63
N VAL A 205 -18.72 -21.56 -5.05
CA VAL A 205 -19.90 -22.29 -5.55
C VAL A 205 -21.15 -21.68 -4.90
N VAL A 206 -21.94 -20.95 -5.69
CA VAL A 206 -23.16 -20.26 -5.23
C VAL A 206 -24.34 -21.22 -5.14
N ASP A 207 -24.47 -22.12 -6.13
CA ASP A 207 -25.50 -23.15 -6.16
C ASP A 207 -24.94 -24.41 -6.83
N ALA A 208 -24.63 -25.42 -6.03
CA ALA A 208 -24.05 -26.68 -6.50
C ALA A 208 -25.01 -27.47 -7.39
N GLU A 209 -26.33 -27.39 -7.16
CA GLU A 209 -27.33 -28.11 -7.96
C GLU A 209 -27.47 -27.50 -9.36
N LYS A 210 -27.25 -26.19 -9.48
CA LYS A 210 -27.26 -25.46 -10.76
C LYS A 210 -25.89 -25.32 -11.41
N ASN A 211 -24.84 -25.82 -10.77
CA ASN A 211 -23.45 -25.62 -11.19
C ASN A 211 -23.13 -24.12 -11.39
N ASP A 212 -23.66 -23.27 -10.50
CA ASP A 212 -23.47 -21.82 -10.52
C ASP A 212 -22.29 -21.46 -9.64
N THR A 213 -21.26 -20.90 -10.26
CA THR A 213 -20.04 -20.44 -9.59
C THR A 213 -19.83 -18.95 -9.84
N ARG A 214 -19.05 -18.31 -8.97
CA ARG A 214 -18.60 -16.93 -9.17
C ARG A 214 -17.13 -16.79 -8.85
N VAL A 215 -16.48 -15.92 -9.60
CA VAL A 215 -15.21 -15.31 -9.19
C VAL A 215 -15.57 -14.06 -8.41
N VAL A 216 -14.94 -13.87 -7.24
CA VAL A 216 -15.14 -12.69 -6.40
C VAL A 216 -13.80 -12.25 -5.83
N MET A 217 -13.58 -10.94 -5.79
CA MET A 217 -12.42 -10.35 -5.13
C MET A 217 -12.84 -9.76 -3.78
N HIS A 218 -12.54 -10.46 -2.69
CA HIS A 218 -12.83 -10.08 -1.31
C HIS A 218 -11.92 -8.96 -0.79
N PHE A 219 -11.71 -7.89 -1.58
CA PHE A 219 -10.94 -6.74 -1.12
C PHE A 219 -11.59 -6.15 0.14
N HIS A 220 -10.76 -5.77 1.11
CA HIS A 220 -11.20 -4.88 2.17
C HIS A 220 -11.87 -3.64 1.55
N PRO A 221 -13.03 -3.16 2.03
CA PRO A 221 -13.75 -2.06 1.41
C PRO A 221 -12.91 -0.79 1.21
N ALA A 222 -11.96 -0.51 2.10
CA ALA A 222 -11.01 0.60 1.97
C ALA A 222 -10.02 0.43 0.79
N LEU A 223 -9.70 -0.80 0.37
CA LEU A 223 -8.80 -1.11 -0.74
C LEU A 223 -9.51 -1.28 -2.08
N ALA A 224 -10.81 -1.63 -2.08
CA ALA A 224 -11.56 -1.88 -3.32
C ALA A 224 -11.44 -0.69 -4.30
N PRO A 225 -11.09 -0.92 -5.58
CA PRO A 225 -10.83 0.17 -6.53
C PRO A 225 -12.08 1.01 -6.80
N ILE A 226 -13.23 0.35 -6.85
CA ILE A 226 -14.56 0.95 -6.94
C ILE A 226 -15.30 0.64 -5.66
N LYS A 227 -15.90 1.65 -5.02
CA LYS A 227 -16.61 1.52 -3.74
C LYS A 227 -18.07 1.16 -3.94
N CYS A 228 -18.67 1.64 -5.02
CA CYS A 228 -20.07 1.42 -5.33
C CYS A 228 -20.31 1.33 -6.84
N ALA A 229 -21.26 0.50 -7.25
CA ALA A 229 -21.80 0.50 -8.61
C ALA A 229 -23.28 0.89 -8.61
N VAL A 230 -23.71 1.77 -9.51
CA VAL A 230 -25.14 2.13 -9.68
C VAL A 230 -25.71 1.45 -10.91
N LEU A 231 -26.73 0.64 -10.70
CA LEU A 231 -27.26 -0.32 -11.67
C LEU A 231 -28.77 -0.13 -11.85
N PRO A 232 -29.25 0.51 -12.93
CA PRO A 232 -30.69 0.57 -13.17
C PRO A 232 -31.25 -0.82 -13.48
N LEU A 233 -32.39 -1.21 -12.89
CA LEU A 233 -33.02 -2.52 -13.13
C LEU A 233 -33.37 -2.73 -14.62
N SER A 234 -33.70 -1.63 -15.31
CA SER A 234 -33.98 -1.59 -16.75
C SER A 234 -33.44 -0.30 -17.36
N LYS A 235 -33.12 -0.30 -18.65
CA LYS A 235 -32.69 0.90 -19.40
C LYS A 235 -33.69 2.06 -19.33
N LYS A 236 -34.97 1.78 -19.05
CA LYS A 236 -35.99 2.82 -18.85
C LYS A 236 -35.73 3.69 -17.62
N LEU A 237 -34.96 3.17 -16.65
CA LEU A 237 -34.61 3.84 -15.40
C LEU A 237 -33.22 4.47 -15.45
N ALA A 238 -32.60 4.54 -16.63
CA ALA A 238 -31.24 5.05 -16.80
C ALA A 238 -31.10 6.50 -16.34
N GLU A 239 -32.00 7.38 -16.76
CA GLU A 239 -31.92 8.81 -16.43
C GLU A 239 -31.94 9.08 -14.90
N PRO A 240 -32.90 8.55 -14.11
CA PRO A 240 -32.86 8.75 -12.65
C PRO A 240 -31.68 8.04 -11.98
N ALA A 241 -31.26 6.86 -12.48
CA ALA A 241 -30.09 6.17 -11.94
C ALA A 241 -28.77 6.94 -12.20
N VAL A 242 -28.64 7.61 -13.34
CA VAL A 242 -27.49 8.49 -13.65
C VAL A 242 -27.46 9.70 -12.71
N LYS A 243 -28.62 10.24 -12.32
CA LYS A 243 -28.69 11.31 -11.30
C LYS A 243 -28.18 10.82 -9.95
N LEU A 244 -28.57 9.61 -9.53
CA LEU A 244 -28.07 8.98 -8.31
C LEU A 244 -26.55 8.76 -8.36
N TYR A 245 -26.06 8.19 -9.46
CA TYR A 245 -24.64 7.98 -9.74
C TYR A 245 -23.82 9.27 -9.57
N HIS A 246 -24.21 10.36 -10.23
CA HIS A 246 -23.52 11.65 -10.10
C HIS A 246 -23.61 12.25 -8.70
N GLY A 247 -24.63 11.89 -7.91
CA GLY A 247 -24.72 12.21 -6.50
C GLY A 247 -23.61 11.52 -5.71
N LEU A 248 -23.52 10.19 -5.80
CA LEU A 248 -22.57 9.37 -5.06
C LEU A 248 -21.10 9.59 -5.49
N GLN A 249 -20.85 9.88 -6.77
CA GLN A 249 -19.50 10.15 -7.30
C GLN A 249 -18.78 11.32 -6.62
N LYS A 250 -19.50 12.19 -5.93
CA LYS A 250 -18.92 13.31 -5.18
C LYS A 250 -18.25 12.87 -3.87
N HIS A 251 -18.51 11.64 -3.44
CA HIS A 251 -18.08 11.10 -2.15
C HIS A 251 -16.98 10.05 -2.30
N PHE A 252 -17.10 9.15 -3.29
CA PHE A 252 -16.15 8.05 -3.49
C PHE A 252 -16.14 7.56 -4.94
N MET A 253 -15.26 6.59 -5.24
CA MET A 253 -15.18 5.94 -6.56
C MET A 253 -16.45 5.14 -6.83
N VAL A 254 -17.24 5.60 -7.81
CA VAL A 254 -18.49 4.94 -8.22
C VAL A 254 -18.47 4.67 -9.71
N GLU A 255 -19.02 3.53 -10.11
CA GLU A 255 -19.26 3.16 -11.52
C GLU A 255 -20.75 3.08 -11.84
N TYR A 256 -21.09 3.26 -13.12
CA TYR A 256 -22.46 3.09 -13.63
C TYR A 256 -22.50 2.02 -14.72
N ASP A 257 -23.49 1.13 -14.65
CA ASP A 257 -23.63 0.07 -15.67
C ASP A 257 -25.09 -0.34 -15.90
N GLU A 258 -25.53 -0.26 -17.15
CA GLU A 258 -26.86 -0.65 -17.62
C GLU A 258 -26.84 -1.81 -18.64
N SER A 259 -25.67 -2.42 -18.85
CA SER A 259 -25.47 -3.44 -19.88
C SER A 259 -25.80 -4.84 -19.36
N GLY A 260 -26.65 -5.58 -20.08
CA GLY A 260 -27.02 -6.95 -19.70
C GLY A 260 -28.01 -7.04 -18.53
N SER A 261 -28.23 -8.27 -18.02
CA SER A 261 -29.13 -8.49 -16.89
C SER A 261 -28.51 -7.99 -15.58
N ILE A 262 -29.35 -7.73 -14.57
CA ILE A 262 -28.86 -7.29 -13.25
C ILE A 262 -27.89 -8.31 -12.61
N GLY A 263 -28.17 -9.61 -12.73
CA GLY A 263 -27.28 -10.66 -12.24
C GLY A 263 -25.91 -10.67 -12.92
N LYS A 264 -25.84 -10.44 -14.24
CA LYS A 264 -24.56 -10.33 -14.95
C LYS A 264 -23.76 -9.10 -14.52
N ARG A 265 -24.45 -8.01 -14.17
CA ARG A 265 -23.81 -6.82 -13.62
C ARG A 265 -23.22 -7.08 -12.25
N TYR A 266 -23.98 -7.70 -11.34
CA TYR A 266 -23.46 -8.11 -10.04
C TYR A 266 -22.20 -8.99 -10.19
N ARG A 267 -22.20 -9.98 -11.08
CA ARG A 267 -21.00 -10.82 -11.34
C ARG A 267 -19.77 -10.01 -11.76
N ARG A 268 -19.92 -9.03 -12.67
CA ARG A 268 -18.78 -8.17 -13.08
C ARG A 268 -18.23 -7.33 -11.93
N PHE A 269 -19.08 -6.86 -11.04
CA PHE A 269 -18.66 -6.04 -9.89
C PHE A 269 -18.10 -6.90 -8.75
N ASP A 270 -18.58 -8.13 -8.57
CA ASP A 270 -17.97 -9.14 -7.71
C ASP A 270 -16.54 -9.46 -8.19
N GLU A 271 -16.34 -9.68 -9.51
CA GLU A 271 -15.04 -9.99 -10.14
C GLU A 271 -13.97 -8.90 -9.94
N ILE A 272 -14.37 -7.63 -9.80
CA ILE A 272 -13.45 -6.51 -9.52
C ILE A 272 -13.49 -6.07 -8.05
N GLY A 273 -14.23 -6.79 -7.21
CA GLY A 273 -14.27 -6.62 -5.76
C GLY A 273 -14.95 -5.34 -5.28
N THR A 274 -15.93 -4.83 -6.03
CA THR A 274 -16.73 -3.67 -5.59
C THR A 274 -17.63 -4.08 -4.43
N PRO A 275 -17.51 -3.45 -3.23
CA PRO A 275 -18.19 -3.93 -2.03
C PRO A 275 -19.71 -3.71 -2.08
N PHE A 276 -20.19 -2.69 -2.80
CA PHE A 276 -21.61 -2.34 -2.86
C PHE A 276 -22.12 -2.18 -4.29
N CYS A 277 -23.25 -2.83 -4.60
CA CYS A 277 -24.00 -2.58 -5.84
C CYS A 277 -25.38 -2.03 -5.50
N VAL A 278 -25.70 -0.83 -5.99
CA VAL A 278 -26.96 -0.13 -5.77
C VAL A 278 -27.85 -0.28 -7.00
N THR A 279 -28.98 -0.94 -6.83
CA THR A 279 -29.99 -1.12 -7.86
C THR A 279 -31.09 -0.08 -7.76
N TYR A 280 -31.28 0.65 -8.85
CA TYR A 280 -32.41 1.58 -9.02
C TYR A 280 -33.54 0.87 -9.77
N ASP A 281 -34.68 0.68 -9.12
CA ASP A 281 -35.83 -0.08 -9.63
C ASP A 281 -37.07 0.79 -9.92
N PHE A 282 -38.17 0.17 -10.35
CA PHE A 282 -39.39 0.89 -10.72
C PHE A 282 -40.13 1.51 -9.52
N GLU A 283 -39.88 1.02 -8.31
CA GLU A 283 -40.48 1.57 -7.08
C GLU A 283 -39.65 2.72 -6.51
N SER A 284 -38.39 2.87 -6.93
CA SER A 284 -37.44 3.85 -6.39
C SER A 284 -37.92 5.30 -6.53
N GLU A 285 -38.67 5.64 -7.58
CA GLU A 285 -39.29 6.97 -7.73
C GLU A 285 -40.49 7.16 -6.79
N ASN A 286 -41.19 6.08 -6.42
CA ASN A 286 -42.38 6.14 -5.58
C ASN A 286 -42.03 6.23 -4.10
N ASP A 287 -41.04 5.44 -3.65
CA ASP A 287 -40.69 5.31 -2.24
C ASP A 287 -39.38 6.02 -1.85
N GLY A 288 -38.66 6.59 -2.80
CA GLY A 288 -37.39 7.29 -2.56
C GLY A 288 -36.28 6.36 -2.07
N CYS A 289 -36.41 5.05 -2.27
CA CYS A 289 -35.47 4.05 -1.83
C CYS A 289 -34.78 3.35 -3.01
N VAL A 290 -33.65 2.70 -2.73
CA VAL A 290 -32.93 1.82 -3.65
C VAL A 290 -32.54 0.54 -2.95
N THR A 291 -32.21 -0.50 -3.71
CA THR A 291 -31.72 -1.76 -3.14
C THR A 291 -30.20 -1.77 -3.19
N ILE A 292 -29.53 -1.84 -2.05
CA ILE A 292 -28.08 -2.05 -1.98
C ILE A 292 -27.78 -3.52 -1.74
N ARG A 293 -26.87 -4.07 -2.54
CA ARG A 293 -26.34 -5.43 -2.40
C ARG A 293 -24.90 -5.35 -1.88
N GLU A 294 -24.62 -6.08 -0.81
CA GLU A 294 -23.25 -6.27 -0.30
C GLU A 294 -22.59 -7.46 -1.02
N ARG A 295 -21.30 -7.32 -1.36
CA ARG A 295 -20.55 -8.25 -2.23
C ARG A 295 -20.42 -9.65 -1.61
N ASP A 296 -19.95 -9.72 -0.37
CA ASP A 296 -19.50 -10.96 0.26
C ASP A 296 -20.70 -11.82 0.66
N SER A 297 -21.61 -11.26 1.47
CA SER A 297 -22.84 -11.90 1.94
C SER A 297 -23.90 -12.06 0.84
N MET A 298 -23.82 -11.28 -0.23
CA MET A 298 -24.84 -11.16 -1.27
C MET A 298 -26.20 -10.64 -0.77
N GLU A 299 -26.29 -10.20 0.49
CA GLU A 299 -27.52 -9.69 1.09
C GLU A 299 -27.96 -8.38 0.43
N GLN A 300 -29.27 -8.19 0.36
CA GLN A 300 -29.91 -7.02 -0.25
C GLN A 300 -30.74 -6.29 0.80
N GLU A 301 -30.49 -4.99 0.94
CA GLU A 301 -31.22 -4.10 1.84
C GLU A 301 -31.87 -2.95 1.05
N ARG A 302 -33.10 -2.59 1.39
CA ARG A 302 -33.79 -1.44 0.79
C ARG A 302 -33.57 -0.20 1.66
N ILE A 303 -32.90 0.81 1.10
CA ILE A 303 -32.41 1.99 1.84
C ILE A 303 -32.85 3.24 1.13
N LYS A 304 -33.18 4.27 1.90
CA LYS A 304 -33.50 5.57 1.34
C LYS A 304 -32.30 6.17 0.60
N ILE A 305 -32.56 6.81 -0.53
CA ILE A 305 -31.52 7.46 -1.32
C ILE A 305 -30.78 8.54 -0.51
N GLU A 306 -31.48 9.23 0.40
CA GLU A 306 -30.90 10.27 1.26
C GLU A 306 -29.83 9.74 2.23
N ASP A 307 -29.95 8.50 2.70
CA ASP A 307 -29.05 7.89 3.68
C ASP A 307 -27.88 7.12 3.03
N LEU A 308 -27.94 6.92 1.71
CA LEU A 308 -27.07 5.98 1.00
C LEU A 308 -25.58 6.36 1.04
N ALA A 309 -25.26 7.65 0.93
CA ALA A 309 -23.87 8.10 0.97
C ALA A 309 -23.23 7.84 2.33
N GLU A 310 -23.91 8.22 3.42
CA GLU A 310 -23.46 7.96 4.79
C GLU A 310 -23.39 6.46 5.10
N TYR A 311 -24.36 5.70 4.58
CA TYR A 311 -24.40 4.24 4.69
C TYR A 311 -23.12 3.62 4.10
N ILE A 312 -22.71 4.03 2.90
CA ILE A 312 -21.51 3.51 2.24
C ILE A 312 -20.24 4.03 2.94
N ASP A 313 -20.14 5.34 3.20
CA ASP A 313 -18.97 5.99 3.82
C ASP A 313 -18.54 5.28 5.11
N LYS A 314 -19.50 4.92 5.98
CA LYS A 314 -19.21 4.24 7.25
C LYS A 314 -18.57 2.85 7.10
N ARG A 315 -18.77 2.15 5.97
CA ARG A 315 -18.17 0.81 5.77
C ARG A 315 -16.97 0.79 4.84
N ILE A 316 -16.72 1.89 4.12
CA ILE A 316 -15.50 2.02 3.33
C ILE A 316 -14.39 2.76 4.09
N ALA A 317 -14.72 3.37 5.23
CA ALA A 317 -13.75 3.99 6.13
C ALA A 317 -12.72 2.97 6.63
N PHE A 318 -11.45 3.39 6.66
CA PHE A 318 -10.34 2.67 7.30
C PHE A 318 -10.03 3.33 8.64
#